data_AF-A0A963ZZJ5-F1
#
_entry.id   AF-A0A963ZZJ5-F1
#
_cell.length_a   1.000
_cell.length_b   1.000
_cell.length_c   1.000
_cell.angle_alpha   90.00
_cell.angle_beta   90.00
_cell.angle_gamma   90.00
#
_symmetry.space_group_name_H-M   'P 1'
#
loop_
_entity.id
_entity.type
_entity.pdbx_description
1 polymer ?
#
loop_
_entity_poly.entity_id
_entity_poly.type
_entity_poly.pdbx_seq_one_letter_code
_entity_poly.pdbx_strand_id
1 'polypeptide(L)'
;MDNRKEILDELSGLSPRLRDLKAKGDGLTTPEGYFEGLSDQVWSRLKDSPKKETVVRPMRRLWRLPYKSGIAAALVLAAAALIWLNRPRESAAFDLGALTPQEAEQYILNNIEDFDLSMLVASRPEEIADPAGAGRTDTLDSELDQLLDEYLEDVDDATLEQILF
;
A
#
# COMPACT_ATOMS: atom_id res chain seq x y z
N MET A 1 -24.58 -6.68 35.65
CA MET A 1 -23.21 -7.15 36.04
C MET A 1 -22.93 -8.53 35.46
N ASP A 2 -23.68 -8.94 34.44
CA ASP A 2 -23.92 -10.35 34.15
C ASP A 2 -22.98 -10.84 33.04
N ASN A 3 -22.66 -9.97 32.08
CA ASN A 3 -21.77 -10.25 30.96
C ASN A 3 -20.33 -10.63 31.41
N ARG A 4 -19.82 -10.08 32.52
CA ARG A 4 -18.48 -10.44 33.01
C ARG A 4 -18.44 -11.89 33.49
N LYS A 5 -19.52 -12.35 34.13
CA LYS A 5 -19.60 -13.71 34.68
C LYS A 5 -19.73 -14.72 33.54
N GLU A 6 -20.58 -14.42 32.57
CA GLU A 6 -20.75 -15.19 31.33
C GLU A 6 -19.44 -15.34 30.56
N ILE A 7 -18.73 -14.24 30.30
CA ILE A 7 -17.43 -14.26 29.61
C ILE A 7 -16.38 -15.09 30.38
N LEU A 8 -16.38 -15.06 31.72
CA LEU A 8 -15.45 -15.85 32.52
C LEU A 8 -15.80 -17.35 32.53
N ASP A 9 -17.07 -17.69 32.35
CA ASP A 9 -17.56 -19.05 32.27
C ASP A 9 -17.25 -19.65 30.89
N GLU A 10 -17.50 -18.90 29.81
CA GLU A 10 -17.10 -19.28 28.45
C GLU A 10 -15.57 -19.42 28.31
N LEU A 11 -14.80 -18.48 28.88
CA LEU A 11 -13.34 -18.56 28.92
C LEU A 11 -12.84 -19.79 29.68
N SER A 12 -13.59 -20.28 30.68
CA SER A 12 -13.21 -21.48 31.41
C SER A 12 -13.31 -22.74 30.55
N GLY A 13 -14.30 -22.79 29.65
CA GLY A 13 -14.48 -23.89 28.70
C GLY A 13 -13.49 -23.85 27.53
N LEU A 14 -13.22 -22.65 26.99
CA LEU A 14 -12.39 -22.49 25.79
C LEU A 14 -10.89 -22.39 26.10
N SER A 15 -10.50 -21.69 27.18
CA SER A 15 -9.10 -21.54 27.54
C SER A 15 -8.89 -21.27 29.04
N PRO A 16 -8.77 -22.34 29.85
CA PRO A 16 -8.55 -22.23 31.29
C PRO A 16 -7.34 -21.36 31.66
N ARG A 17 -6.27 -21.43 30.86
CA ARG A 17 -5.04 -20.66 31.10
C ARG A 17 -5.21 -19.15 30.95
N LEU A 18 -6.05 -18.69 30.01
CA LEU A 18 -6.32 -17.25 29.86
C LEU A 18 -7.18 -16.72 31.01
N ARG A 19 -8.13 -17.51 31.52
CA ARG A 19 -8.92 -17.15 32.69
C ARG A 19 -8.03 -16.96 33.92
N ASP A 20 -7.10 -17.88 34.14
CA ASP A 20 -6.15 -17.83 35.26
C ASP A 20 -5.17 -16.66 35.14
N LEU A 21 -4.74 -16.31 33.92
CA LEU A 21 -3.91 -15.13 33.68
C LEU A 21 -4.67 -13.83 33.95
N LYS A 22 -5.90 -13.71 33.45
CA LYS A 22 -6.76 -12.55 33.74
C LYS A 22 -7.04 -12.38 35.23
N ALA A 23 -7.17 -13.49 35.97
CA ALA A 23 -7.34 -13.47 37.42
C ALA A 23 -6.06 -13.04 38.17
N LYS A 24 -4.87 -13.30 37.61
CA LYS A 24 -3.57 -12.87 38.16
C LYS A 24 -3.19 -11.43 37.79
N GLY A 25 -3.91 -10.80 36.86
CA GLY A 25 -3.61 -9.47 36.34
C GLY A 25 -2.50 -9.49 35.29
N ASP A 26 -2.34 -8.39 34.54
CA ASP A 26 -1.48 -8.33 33.35
C ASP A 26 0.02 -8.50 33.62
N GLY A 27 0.44 -8.59 34.89
CA GLY A 27 1.83 -8.84 35.30
C GLY A 27 2.84 -7.74 34.93
N LEU A 28 2.43 -6.78 34.10
CA LEU A 28 3.20 -5.64 33.65
C LEU A 28 3.16 -4.55 34.72
N THR A 29 3.96 -4.73 35.76
CA THR A 29 4.25 -3.68 36.74
C THR A 29 5.68 -3.21 36.54
N THR A 30 5.87 -1.92 36.37
CA THR A 30 7.21 -1.33 36.33
C THR A 30 7.67 -1.03 37.76
N PRO A 31 8.96 -1.24 38.08
CA PRO A 31 9.51 -0.79 39.36
C PRO A 31 9.29 0.71 39.58
N GLU A 32 9.19 1.11 40.85
CA GLU A 32 9.13 2.52 41.22
C GLU A 32 10.39 3.24 40.71
N GLY A 33 10.21 4.41 40.09
CA GLY A 33 11.31 5.19 39.51
C GLY A 33 11.85 4.70 38.15
N TYR A 34 11.28 3.67 37.52
CA TYR A 34 11.79 3.15 36.22
C TYR A 34 11.86 4.22 35.11
N PHE A 35 10.90 5.14 35.08
CA PHE A 35 10.85 6.23 34.10
C PHE A 35 11.44 7.55 34.65
N GLU A 36 12.00 7.54 35.85
CA GLU A 36 12.61 8.72 36.45
C GLU A 36 13.85 9.13 35.63
N GLY A 37 13.91 10.39 35.22
CA GLY A 37 15.01 10.92 34.40
C GLY A 37 15.03 10.50 32.93
N LEU A 38 14.06 9.71 32.43
CA LEU A 38 14.00 9.34 31.01
C LEU A 38 13.93 10.59 30.11
N SER A 39 13.12 11.57 30.50
CA SER A 39 12.99 12.84 29.77
C SER A 39 14.33 13.57 29.67
N ASP A 40 15.07 13.64 30.78
CA ASP A 40 16.37 14.33 30.82
C ASP A 40 17.42 13.61 29.97
N GLN A 41 17.40 12.28 29.95
CA GLN A 41 18.27 11.48 29.08
C GLN A 41 18.00 11.72 27.60
N VAL A 42 16.73 11.82 27.20
CA VAL A 42 16.34 12.14 25.81
C VAL A 42 16.81 13.56 25.44
N TRP A 43 16.59 14.54 26.31
CA TRP A 43 17.03 15.92 26.08
C TRP A 43 18.55 16.07 26.01
N SER A 44 19.28 15.31 26.83
CA SER A 44 20.75 15.29 26.82
C SER A 44 21.29 14.78 25.47
N ARG A 45 20.76 13.66 24.97
CA ARG A 45 21.16 13.10 23.67
C ARG A 45 20.88 14.03 22.49
N LEU A 46 19.81 14.80 22.55
CA LEU A 46 19.47 15.76 21.50
C LEU A 46 20.41 16.97 21.50
N LYS A 47 20.89 17.40 22.67
CA LYS A 47 21.83 18.54 22.81
C LYS A 47 23.27 18.17 22.46
N ASP A 48 23.69 16.95 22.78
CA ASP A 48 25.06 16.48 22.56
C ASP A 48 25.34 15.96 21.14
N SER A 49 24.34 16.02 20.25
CA SER A 49 24.53 15.69 18.84
C SER A 49 25.36 16.80 18.16
N PRO A 50 26.61 16.55 17.71
CA PRO A 50 27.45 17.59 17.14
C PRO A 50 26.79 18.13 15.88
N LYS A 51 26.47 19.44 15.89
CA LYS A 51 25.92 20.16 14.74
C LYS A 51 26.94 20.07 13.61
N LYS A 52 26.69 19.16 12.67
CA LYS A 52 27.59 18.89 11.54
C LYS A 52 27.58 20.11 10.62
N GLU A 53 28.53 21.01 10.80
CA GLU A 53 28.68 22.19 9.95
C GLU A 53 29.01 21.74 8.52
N THR A 54 28.04 21.89 7.63
CA THR A 54 28.24 21.62 6.20
C THR A 54 29.08 22.74 5.61
N VAL A 55 30.37 22.48 5.40
CA VAL A 55 31.26 23.41 4.69
C VAL A 55 30.82 23.46 3.22
N VAL A 56 30.11 24.52 2.84
CA VAL A 56 29.71 24.75 1.45
C VAL A 56 30.93 25.27 0.68
N ARG A 57 31.55 24.41 -0.12
CA ARG A 57 32.61 24.79 -1.05
C ARG A 57 31.99 25.31 -2.35
N PRO A 58 32.20 26.58 -2.75
CA PRO A 58 31.62 27.08 -4.00
C PRO A 58 32.35 26.47 -5.22
N MET A 59 31.60 25.69 -6.02
CA MET A 59 32.03 24.97 -7.23
C MET A 59 32.31 25.90 -8.44
N ARG A 60 32.88 27.10 -8.23
CA ARG A 60 33.06 28.08 -9.32
C ARG A 60 34.35 27.90 -10.15
N ARG A 61 35.20 26.92 -9.80
CA ARG A 61 36.50 26.73 -10.47
C ARG A 61 36.44 25.89 -11.74
N LEU A 62 35.41 25.06 -11.93
CA LEU A 62 35.30 24.16 -13.09
C LEU A 62 34.93 24.86 -14.41
N TRP A 63 34.43 26.10 -14.35
CA TRP A 63 33.91 26.80 -15.54
C TRP A 63 34.95 27.65 -16.27
N ARG A 64 36.23 27.60 -15.87
CA ARG A 64 37.32 28.36 -16.50
C ARG A 64 38.20 27.55 -17.48
N LEU A 65 37.75 26.36 -17.91
CA LEU A 65 38.50 25.55 -18.87
C LEU A 65 38.17 25.96 -20.32
N PRO A 66 39.17 26.22 -21.19
CA PRO A 66 38.93 26.63 -22.58
C PRO A 66 38.40 25.46 -23.43
N TYR A 67 37.18 25.61 -23.93
CA TYR A 67 36.34 24.59 -24.60
C TYR A 67 36.65 24.37 -26.09
N LYS A 68 37.93 24.42 -26.50
CA LYS A 68 38.29 24.34 -27.93
C LYS A 68 38.20 22.93 -28.53
N SER A 69 38.20 21.87 -27.71
CA SER A 69 38.12 20.47 -28.18
C SER A 69 36.77 19.79 -27.88
N GLY A 70 35.79 20.50 -27.30
CA GLY A 70 34.53 19.88 -26.85
C GLY A 70 33.51 19.62 -27.96
N ILE A 71 33.58 20.33 -29.09
CA ILE A 71 32.52 20.31 -30.12
C ILE A 71 32.48 18.97 -30.87
N ALA A 72 33.63 18.42 -31.25
CA ALA A 72 33.67 17.14 -31.96
C ALA A 72 33.19 15.97 -31.08
N ALA A 73 33.62 15.94 -29.82
CA ALA A 73 33.14 14.93 -28.86
C ALA A 73 31.64 15.08 -28.57
N ALA A 74 31.13 16.31 -28.48
CA ALA A 74 29.71 16.57 -28.29
C ALA A 74 28.87 16.08 -29.48
N LEU A 75 29.34 16.24 -30.72
CA LEU A 75 28.64 15.73 -31.91
C LEU A 75 28.60 14.20 -31.94
N VAL A 76 29.70 13.53 -31.56
CA VAL A 76 29.74 12.06 -31.48
C VAL A 76 28.78 11.54 -30.41
N LEU A 77 28.76 12.18 -29.24
CA LEU A 77 27.84 11.82 -28.15
C LEU A 77 26.38 12.11 -28.52
N ALA A 78 26.10 13.24 -29.20
CA ALA A 78 24.76 13.58 -29.66
C ALA A 78 24.26 12.58 -30.71
N ALA A 79 25.11 12.16 -31.65
CA ALA A 79 24.77 11.14 -32.64
C ALA A 79 24.50 9.78 -31.99
N ALA A 80 25.33 9.36 -31.02
CA ALA A 80 25.12 8.14 -30.26
C ALA A 80 23.82 8.18 -29.44
N ALA A 81 23.51 9.33 -28.82
CA ALA A 81 22.28 9.55 -28.08
C ALA A 81 21.04 9.52 -28.99
N LEU A 82 21.12 10.10 -30.20
CA LEU A 82 20.07 10.04 -31.21
C LEU A 82 19.79 8.61 -31.67
N ILE A 83 20.85 7.83 -31.92
CA ILE A 83 20.73 6.40 -32.28
C ILE A 83 20.11 5.59 -31.12
N TRP A 84 20.50 5.88 -29.88
CA TRP A 84 19.97 5.20 -28.69
C TRP A 84 18.49 5.56 -28.43
N LEU A 85 18.12 6.82 -28.62
CA LEU A 85 16.76 7.31 -28.40
C LEU A 85 15.79 6.84 -29.50
N ASN A 86 16.29 6.67 -30.73
CA ASN A 86 15.48 6.21 -31.86
C ASN A 86 15.47 4.68 -32.04
N ARG A 87 15.96 3.91 -31.06
CA ARG A 87 15.71 2.46 -31.07
C ARG A 87 14.24 2.24 -30.67
N PRO A 88 13.48 1.43 -31.43
CA PRO A 88 12.18 0.98 -30.94
C PRO A 88 12.45 0.29 -29.60
N ARG A 89 11.99 0.92 -28.53
CA ARG A 89 11.94 0.26 -27.23
C ARG A 89 10.91 -0.84 -27.43
N GLU A 90 11.36 -2.09 -27.56
CA GLU A 90 10.48 -3.22 -27.36
C GLU A 90 9.87 -2.98 -25.99
N SER A 91 8.61 -2.58 -26.02
CA SER A 91 7.83 -2.43 -24.81
C SER A 91 7.76 -3.86 -24.33
N ALA A 92 8.46 -4.17 -23.24
CA ALA A 92 8.15 -5.34 -22.46
C ALA A 92 6.78 -5.09 -21.81
N ALA A 93 5.75 -4.99 -22.65
CA ALA A 93 4.39 -5.19 -22.24
C ALA A 93 4.40 -6.63 -21.74
N PHE A 94 4.31 -6.77 -20.42
CA PHE A 94 4.12 -8.05 -19.80
C PHE A 94 2.78 -8.57 -20.32
N ASP A 95 2.85 -9.46 -21.31
CA ASP A 95 1.66 -10.04 -21.90
C ASP A 95 1.08 -11.03 -20.89
N LEU A 96 0.11 -10.56 -20.12
CA LEU A 96 -0.63 -11.37 -19.15
C LEU A 96 -1.32 -12.57 -19.83
N GLY A 97 -1.58 -12.50 -21.14
CA GLY A 97 -2.13 -13.61 -21.92
C GLY A 97 -1.11 -14.68 -22.30
N ALA A 98 0.19 -14.39 -22.17
CA ALA A 98 1.26 -15.35 -22.39
C ALA A 98 1.59 -16.17 -21.12
N LEU A 99 1.05 -15.79 -19.96
CA LEU A 99 1.21 -16.60 -18.74
C LEU A 99 0.32 -17.83 -18.81
N THR A 100 0.90 -18.97 -18.46
CA THR A 100 0.11 -20.15 -18.18
C THR A 100 -0.70 -19.95 -16.89
N PRO A 101 -1.87 -20.60 -16.75
CA PRO A 101 -2.66 -20.53 -15.52
C PRO A 101 -1.86 -20.91 -14.27
N GLN A 102 -0.90 -21.84 -14.40
CA GLN A 102 -0.04 -22.30 -13.31
C GLN A 102 0.98 -21.24 -12.87
N GLU A 103 1.56 -20.49 -13.81
CA GLU A 103 2.50 -19.39 -13.51
C GLU A 103 1.78 -18.21 -12.87
N ALA A 104 0.57 -17.90 -13.34
CA ALA A 104 -0.27 -16.86 -12.74
C ALA A 104 -0.66 -17.21 -11.30
N GLU A 105 -1.09 -18.46 -11.05
CA GLU A 105 -1.42 -18.95 -9.71
C GLU A 105 -0.22 -18.86 -8.76
N GLN A 106 0.94 -19.33 -9.22
CA GLN A 106 2.16 -19.31 -8.41
C GLN A 106 2.64 -17.88 -8.12
N TYR A 107 2.48 -16.94 -9.06
CA TYR A 107 2.78 -15.54 -8.83
C TYR A 107 1.84 -14.92 -7.78
N ILE A 108 0.54 -15.17 -7.87
CA ILE A 108 -0.44 -14.68 -6.90
C ILE A 108 -0.10 -15.24 -5.50
N LEU A 109 0.09 -16.55 -5.36
CA LEU A 109 0.40 -17.17 -4.07
C LEU A 109 1.69 -16.62 -3.44
N ASN A 110 2.70 -16.29 -4.24
CA ASN A 110 3.97 -15.76 -3.75
C ASN A 110 3.92 -14.25 -3.42
N ASN A 111 2.94 -13.50 -3.94
CA ASN A 111 2.86 -12.04 -3.79
C ASN A 111 1.56 -11.58 -3.11
N ILE A 112 0.72 -12.50 -2.64
CA ILE A 112 -0.57 -12.17 -2.00
C ILE A 112 -0.41 -11.42 -0.68
N GLU A 113 0.69 -11.66 0.05
CA GLU A 113 0.99 -10.94 1.29
C GLU A 113 1.33 -9.46 1.05
N ASP A 114 1.89 -9.15 -0.12
CA ASP A 114 2.21 -7.78 -0.55
C ASP A 114 1.01 -7.07 -1.20
N PHE A 115 -0.10 -7.77 -1.40
CA PHE A 115 -1.32 -7.20 -1.96
C PHE A 115 -2.08 -6.42 -0.89
N ASP A 116 -1.85 -5.11 -0.83
CA ASP A 116 -2.60 -4.19 0.04
C ASP A 116 -3.86 -3.68 -0.67
N LEU A 117 -5.00 -3.80 0.01
CA LEU A 117 -6.29 -3.25 -0.42
C LEU A 117 -6.20 -1.73 -0.68
N SER A 118 -5.29 -1.03 0.01
CA SER A 118 -5.03 0.39 -0.21
C SER A 118 -4.52 0.69 -1.63
N MET A 119 -3.75 -0.22 -2.24
CA MET A 119 -3.30 -0.09 -3.63
C MET A 119 -4.43 -0.29 -4.63
N LEU A 120 -5.41 -1.13 -4.32
CA LEU A 120 -6.60 -1.31 -5.15
C LEU A 120 -7.50 -0.06 -5.14
N VAL A 121 -7.61 0.58 -3.97
CA VAL A 121 -8.33 1.86 -3.85
C VAL A 121 -7.58 2.99 -4.56
N ALA A 122 -6.24 2.99 -4.50
CA ALA A 122 -5.40 3.99 -5.16
C ALA A 122 -5.30 3.79 -6.69
N SER A 123 -5.47 2.56 -7.19
CA SER A 123 -5.55 2.26 -8.62
C SER A 123 -6.94 2.49 -9.21
N ARG A 124 -7.93 2.83 -8.38
CA ARG A 124 -9.22 3.31 -8.84
C ARG A 124 -8.97 4.59 -9.64
N PRO A 125 -9.38 4.66 -10.91
CA PRO A 125 -9.26 5.89 -11.69
C PRO A 125 -9.99 7.02 -10.95
N GLU A 126 -9.31 8.16 -10.75
CA GLU A 126 -9.80 9.35 -10.04
C GLU A 126 -11.11 9.95 -10.59
N GLU A 127 -11.64 9.42 -11.69
CA GLU A 127 -12.90 9.86 -12.30
C GLU A 127 -14.16 9.51 -11.49
N ILE A 128 -14.02 8.91 -10.31
CA ILE A 128 -15.11 8.72 -9.34
C ILE A 128 -14.89 9.56 -8.05
N ALA A 129 -13.91 10.45 -8.02
CA ALA A 129 -13.72 11.40 -6.91
C ALA A 129 -14.64 12.62 -7.07
N ASP A 130 -15.95 12.40 -6.96
CA ASP A 130 -16.91 13.48 -6.74
C ASP A 130 -16.85 13.90 -5.25
N PRO A 131 -16.57 15.17 -4.91
CA PRO A 131 -16.60 15.65 -3.53
C PRO A 131 -18.01 15.66 -2.88
N ALA A 132 -19.05 15.20 -3.57
CA ALA A 132 -20.41 15.06 -3.04
C ALA A 132 -20.75 13.61 -2.61
N GLY A 133 -19.95 13.02 -1.73
CA GLY A 133 -20.15 11.65 -1.20
C GLY A 133 -21.34 11.45 -0.25
N ALA A 134 -22.38 12.28 -0.30
CA ALA A 134 -23.59 12.12 0.51
C ALA A 134 -24.88 11.86 -0.30
N GLY A 135 -24.79 11.70 -1.62
CA GLY A 135 -25.96 11.47 -2.48
C GLY A 135 -25.81 10.37 -3.54
N ARG A 136 -24.71 9.60 -3.54
CA ARG A 136 -24.41 8.64 -4.61
C ARG A 136 -24.70 7.17 -4.29
N THR A 137 -25.07 6.83 -3.06
CA THR A 137 -25.61 5.49 -2.75
C THR A 137 -26.94 5.29 -3.46
N ASP A 138 -27.81 6.30 -3.42
CA ASP A 138 -29.17 6.21 -3.96
C ASP A 138 -29.19 6.10 -5.50
N THR A 139 -28.18 6.67 -6.18
CA THR A 139 -28.08 6.61 -7.65
C THR A 139 -27.45 5.32 -8.16
N LEU A 140 -26.47 4.76 -7.43
CA LEU A 140 -25.85 3.49 -7.81
C LEU A 140 -26.82 2.33 -7.62
N ASP A 141 -27.61 2.34 -6.54
CA ASP A 141 -28.63 1.32 -6.31
C ASP A 141 -29.70 1.38 -7.43
N SER A 142 -30.14 2.58 -7.80
CA SER A 142 -31.12 2.76 -8.89
C SER A 142 -30.59 2.35 -10.28
N GLU A 143 -29.30 2.57 -10.54
CA GLU A 143 -28.64 2.13 -11.78
C GLU A 143 -28.41 0.61 -11.80
N LEU A 144 -28.07 0.02 -10.65
CA LEU A 144 -27.91 -1.43 -10.51
C LEU A 144 -29.25 -2.14 -10.70
N ASP A 145 -30.33 -1.60 -10.15
CA ASP A 145 -31.68 -2.15 -10.27
C ASP A 145 -32.15 -2.12 -11.73
N GLN A 146 -31.90 -1.03 -12.47
CA GLN A 146 -32.22 -0.95 -13.90
C GLN A 146 -31.42 -1.94 -14.75
N LEU A 147 -30.14 -2.13 -14.43
CA LEU A 147 -29.26 -3.06 -15.15
C LEU A 147 -29.61 -4.51 -14.83
N LEU A 148 -30.02 -4.78 -13.58
CA LEU A 148 -30.50 -6.09 -13.17
C LEU A 148 -31.84 -6.42 -13.83
N ASP A 149 -32.77 -5.48 -13.91
CA ASP A 149 -34.06 -5.66 -14.58
C ASP A 149 -33.89 -5.91 -16.09
N GLU A 150 -32.98 -5.20 -16.75
CA GLU A 150 -32.65 -5.42 -18.17
C GLU A 150 -32.06 -6.83 -18.40
N TYR A 151 -31.21 -7.32 -17.49
CA TYR A 151 -30.71 -8.69 -17.56
C TYR A 151 -31.79 -9.72 -17.23
N LEU A 152 -32.72 -9.42 -16.33
CA LEU A 152 -33.80 -10.33 -15.94
C LEU A 152 -34.88 -10.44 -17.03
N GLU A 153 -35.06 -9.42 -17.87
CA GLU A 153 -35.97 -9.44 -19.02
C GLU A 153 -35.55 -10.48 -20.07
N ASP A 154 -34.25 -10.73 -20.19
CA ASP A 154 -33.68 -11.73 -21.12
C ASP A 154 -33.54 -13.13 -20.51
N VAL A 155 -33.76 -13.28 -19.20
CA VAL A 155 -33.72 -14.59 -18.52
C VAL A 155 -35.12 -15.19 -18.52
N ASP A 156 -35.28 -16.35 -19.16
CA ASP A 156 -36.55 -17.06 -19.15
C ASP A 156 -36.87 -17.69 -17.78
N ASP A 157 -38.16 -17.80 -17.46
CA ASP A 157 -38.64 -18.38 -16.19
C ASP A 157 -38.08 -19.79 -15.96
N ALA A 158 -37.80 -20.53 -17.03
CA ALA A 158 -37.19 -21.87 -16.98
C ALA A 158 -35.76 -21.85 -16.42
N THR A 159 -34.97 -20.82 -16.73
CA THR A 159 -33.62 -20.63 -16.19
C THR A 159 -33.68 -20.16 -14.74
N LEU A 160 -34.65 -19.32 -14.37
CA LEU A 160 -34.85 -18.88 -12.98
C LEU A 160 -35.25 -20.05 -12.06
N GLU A 161 -36.11 -20.96 -12.52
CA GLU A 161 -36.47 -22.17 -11.75
C GLU A 161 -35.26 -23.09 -11.49
N GLN A 162 -34.29 -23.15 -12.41
CA GLN A 162 -33.09 -23.97 -12.28
C GLN A 162 -32.04 -23.38 -11.31
N ILE A 163 -32.09 -22.07 -11.04
CA ILE A 163 -31.15 -21.40 -10.13
C ILE A 163 -31.71 -21.34 -8.69
N LEU A 164 -33.04 -21.29 -8.54
CA LEU A 164 -33.73 -21.19 -7.25
C LEU A 164 -34.08 -22.56 -6.60
N PHE A 165 -33.86 -23.67 -7.30
CA PHE A 165 -33.95 -25.05 -6.81
C PHE A 165 -32.70 -25.86 -7.15
#